data_AF-L7FFJ7-F1
#
_entry.id   AF-L7FFJ7-F1
#
_cell.length_a   1.000
_cell.length_b   1.000
_cell.length_c   1.000
_cell.angle_alpha   90.00
_cell.angle_beta   90.00
_cell.angle_gamma   90.00
#
_symmetry.space_group_name_H-M   'P 1'
#
loop_
_entity.id
_entity.type
_entity.pdbx_description
1 polymer ?
#
loop_
_entity_poly.entity_id
_entity_poly.type
_entity_poly.pdbx_seq_one_letter_code
_entity_poly.pdbx_strand_id
1 'polypeptide(L)'
;MVSTVVRGSVDVLSTALLLLVVLMLWGYPRLQAAQVQRLVGWQGEYRVTVSPAGITCRNDHATLIQKWPFFQGYRETSGHFVLLSRDPNIMCLDVLPKRGAHDARELERLRAILDQYTPRV
;
A
#
# COMPACT_ATOMS: atom_id res chain seq x y z
N MET A 1 8.28 -17.32 -51.03
CA MET A 1 7.79 -15.96 -50.67
C MET A 1 6.65 -15.96 -49.65
N VAL A 2 5.76 -16.97 -49.60
CA VAL A 2 4.67 -17.04 -48.60
C VAL A 2 5.16 -17.24 -47.15
N SER A 3 6.23 -18.03 -46.94
CA SER A 3 6.77 -18.32 -45.60
C SER A 3 7.39 -17.10 -44.90
N THR A 4 8.00 -16.17 -45.63
CA THR A 4 8.58 -14.93 -45.10
C THR A 4 7.52 -13.91 -44.67
N VAL A 5 6.39 -13.85 -45.39
CA VAL A 5 5.26 -12.97 -45.03
C VAL A 5 4.58 -13.47 -43.76
N VAL A 6 4.38 -14.78 -43.63
CA VAL A 6 3.80 -15.38 -42.41
C VAL A 6 4.72 -15.14 -41.21
N ARG A 7 6.04 -15.27 -41.37
CA ARG A 7 7.01 -15.03 -40.30
C ARG A 7 7.05 -13.55 -39.87
N GLY A 8 7.08 -12.63 -40.83
CA GLY A 8 7.02 -11.19 -40.55
C GLY A 8 5.72 -10.76 -39.88
N SER A 9 4.57 -11.32 -40.29
CA SER A 9 3.29 -11.06 -39.63
C SER A 9 3.24 -11.61 -38.21
N VAL A 10 3.81 -12.80 -37.95
CA VAL A 10 3.90 -13.36 -36.61
C VAL A 10 4.83 -12.53 -35.73
N ASP A 11 5.98 -12.08 -36.24
CA ASP A 11 6.90 -11.20 -35.50
C ASP A 11 6.27 -9.84 -35.17
N VAL A 12 5.51 -9.25 -36.10
CA VAL A 12 4.76 -8.01 -35.86
C VAL A 12 3.66 -8.22 -34.82
N LEU A 13 2.91 -9.33 -34.89
CA LEU A 13 1.86 -9.65 -33.94
C LEU A 13 2.44 -9.91 -32.54
N SER A 14 3.54 -10.66 -32.45
CA SER A 14 4.27 -10.93 -31.21
C SER A 14 4.85 -9.65 -30.62
N THR A 15 5.44 -8.78 -31.43
CA THR A 15 5.98 -7.50 -30.96
C THR A 15 4.87 -6.57 -30.48
N ALA A 16 3.75 -6.49 -31.22
CA ALA A 16 2.59 -5.71 -30.83
C ALA A 16 1.96 -6.23 -29.53
N LEU A 17 1.84 -7.55 -29.37
CA LEU A 17 1.34 -8.17 -28.15
C LEU A 17 2.27 -7.89 -26.97
N LEU A 18 3.59 -7.98 -27.17
CA LEU A 18 4.58 -7.72 -26.13
C LEU A 18 4.53 -6.24 -25.69
N LEU A 19 4.42 -5.31 -26.65
CA LEU A 19 4.21 -3.89 -26.36
C LEU A 19 2.91 -3.64 -25.60
N LEU A 20 1.82 -4.30 -25.98
CA LEU A 20 0.53 -4.21 -25.28
C LEU A 20 0.64 -4.71 -23.84
N VAL A 21 1.30 -5.85 -23.62
CA VAL A 21 1.52 -6.43 -22.28
C VAL A 21 2.37 -5.49 -21.42
N VAL A 22 3.46 -4.95 -21.97
CA VAL A 22 4.30 -3.97 -21.26
C VAL A 22 3.49 -2.72 -20.90
N LEU A 23 2.68 -2.21 -21.83
CA LEU A 23 1.83 -1.05 -21.59
C LEU A 23 0.78 -1.33 -20.51
N MET A 24 0.15 -2.52 -20.51
CA MET A 24 -0.78 -2.92 -19.46
C MET A 24 -0.07 -3.05 -18.11
N LEU A 25 1.05 -3.77 -18.04
CA LEU A 25 1.80 -3.93 -16.79
C LEU A 25 2.25 -2.59 -16.20
N TRP A 26 2.50 -1.60 -17.05
CA TRP A 26 2.94 -0.28 -16.59
C TRP A 26 1.79 0.71 -16.33
N GLY A 27 0.71 0.62 -17.10
CA GLY A 27 -0.45 1.51 -17.03
C GLY A 27 -1.46 1.09 -15.96
N TYR A 28 -1.68 -0.22 -15.82
CA TYR A 28 -2.65 -0.79 -14.88
C TYR A 28 -2.40 -0.39 -13.41
N PRO A 29 -1.19 -0.51 -12.83
CA PRO A 29 -0.97 -0.12 -11.43
C PRO A 29 -1.15 1.39 -11.22
N ARG A 30 -0.83 2.22 -12.23
CA ARG A 30 -1.01 3.68 -12.13
C ARG A 30 -2.49 4.07 -12.17
N LEU A 31 -3.26 3.44 -13.04
CA LEU A 31 -4.71 3.64 -13.12
C LEU A 31 -5.39 3.17 -11.83
N GLN A 32 -5.00 2.01 -11.31
CA GLN A 32 -5.53 1.47 -10.06
C GLN A 32 -5.18 2.40 -8.88
N ALA A 33 -3.93 2.86 -8.78
CA ALA A 33 -3.52 3.81 -7.75
C ALA A 33 -4.32 5.13 -7.84
N ALA A 34 -4.52 5.66 -9.05
CA ALA A 34 -5.29 6.89 -9.24
C ALA A 34 -6.77 6.71 -8.85
N GLN A 35 -7.38 5.56 -9.15
CA GLN A 35 -8.75 5.27 -8.73
C GLN A 35 -8.88 5.11 -7.22
N VAL A 36 -7.93 4.40 -6.59
CA VAL A 36 -7.87 4.29 -5.13
C VAL A 36 -7.68 5.67 -4.49
N GLN A 37 -6.79 6.50 -5.02
CA GLN A 37 -6.59 7.86 -4.50
C GLN A 37 -7.83 8.74 -4.67
N ARG A 38 -8.57 8.61 -5.77
CA ARG A 38 -9.85 9.31 -5.94
C ARG A 38 -10.89 8.83 -4.94
N LEU A 39 -10.99 7.52 -4.73
CA LEU A 39 -11.93 6.94 -3.76
C LEU A 39 -11.60 7.37 -2.33
N VAL A 40 -10.32 7.35 -1.96
CA VAL A 40 -9.84 7.84 -0.66
C VAL A 40 -10.02 9.36 -0.53
N GLY A 41 -9.82 10.12 -1.61
CA GLY A 41 -10.04 11.57 -1.62
C GLY A 41 -11.50 11.97 -1.33
N TRP A 42 -12.46 11.13 -1.69
CA TRP A 42 -13.88 11.32 -1.33
C TRP A 42 -14.17 11.04 0.15
N GLN A 43 -13.32 10.28 0.84
CA GLN A 43 -13.54 9.93 2.25
C GLN A 43 -13.25 11.10 3.20
N GLY A 44 -12.69 12.20 2.70
CA GLY A 44 -12.39 13.40 3.49
C GLY A 44 -11.08 13.27 4.26
N GLU A 45 -10.98 13.97 5.39
CA GLU A 45 -9.76 14.00 6.18
C GLU A 45 -9.52 12.63 6.86
N TYR A 46 -8.45 11.94 6.47
CA TYR A 46 -8.08 10.65 7.06
C TYR A 46 -7.18 10.85 8.29
N ARG A 47 -7.74 10.59 9.47
CA ARG A 47 -7.04 10.73 10.76
C ARG A 47 -6.75 9.36 11.36
N VAL A 48 -5.47 9.10 11.61
CA VAL A 48 -5.02 7.86 12.27
C VAL A 48 -4.60 8.19 13.70
N THR A 49 -5.16 7.46 14.66
CA THR A 49 -4.79 7.54 16.07
C THR A 49 -4.26 6.19 16.51
N VAL A 50 -3.00 6.17 16.97
CA VAL A 50 -2.37 4.97 17.54
C VAL A 50 -2.46 5.03 19.05
N SER A 51 -3.03 3.99 19.66
CA SER A 51 -3.31 3.95 21.09
C SER A 51 -3.08 2.55 21.68
N PRO A 52 -2.98 2.41 23.00
CA PRO A 52 -2.97 1.10 23.66
C PRO A 52 -4.10 0.15 23.25
N ALA A 53 -5.25 0.68 22.84
CA ALA A 53 -6.41 -0.12 22.43
C ALA A 53 -6.33 -0.63 20.98
N GLY A 54 -5.33 -0.20 20.21
CA GLY A 54 -5.17 -0.48 18.79
C GLY A 54 -5.00 0.79 17.95
N ILE A 55 -5.08 0.60 16.63
CA ILE A 55 -5.02 1.67 15.63
C ILE A 55 -6.44 2.02 15.21
N THR A 56 -6.81 3.28 15.37
CA THR A 56 -8.11 3.80 14.94
C THR A 56 -7.92 4.74 13.78
N CYS A 57 -8.53 4.40 12.64
CA CYS A 57 -8.55 5.24 11.46
C CYS A 57 -9.95 5.82 11.31
N ARG A 58 -10.06 7.15 11.36
CA ARG A 58 -11.33 7.87 11.21
C ARG A 58 -11.28 8.72 9.95
N ASN A 59 -12.33 8.64 9.16
CA ASN A 59 -12.62 9.58 8.09
C ASN A 59 -14.03 10.18 8.35
N ASP A 60 -14.53 11.01 7.42
CA ASP A 60 -15.81 11.70 7.62
C ASP A 60 -17.03 10.76 7.58
N HIS A 61 -16.85 9.54 7.08
CA HIS A 61 -17.93 8.60 6.77
C HIS A 61 -17.84 7.28 7.57
N ALA A 62 -16.69 6.99 8.18
CA ALA A 62 -16.39 5.70 8.78
C ALA A 62 -15.31 5.81 9.87
N THR A 63 -15.42 4.91 10.84
CA THR A 63 -14.37 4.65 11.84
C THR A 63 -13.98 3.19 11.75
N LEU A 64 -12.70 2.93 11.48
CA LEU A 64 -12.10 1.61 11.47
C LEU A 64 -11.22 1.45 12.70
N ILE A 65 -11.43 0.38 13.47
CA ILE A 65 -10.62 0.06 14.65
C ILE A 65 -9.91 -1.27 14.42
N GLN A 66 -8.59 -1.23 14.36
CA GLN A 66 -7.72 -2.38 14.13
C GLN A 66 -7.02 -2.73 15.45
N LYS A 67 -7.34 -3.90 16.01
CA LYS A 67 -6.76 -4.35 17.29
C LYS A 67 -5.36 -4.93 17.06
N TRP A 68 -4.49 -4.81 18.07
CA TRP A 68 -3.12 -5.31 18.02
C TRP A 68 -2.96 -6.77 17.55
N PRO A 69 -3.81 -7.74 17.94
CA PRO A 69 -3.69 -9.13 17.48
C PRO A 69 -3.86 -9.32 15.97
N PHE A 70 -4.40 -8.33 15.25
CA PHE A 70 -4.55 -8.35 13.80
C PHE A 70 -3.22 -8.16 13.08
N PHE A 71 -2.23 -7.60 13.78
CA PHE A 71 -0.89 -7.34 13.25
C PHE A 71 0.08 -8.47 13.62
N GLN A 72 0.92 -8.86 12.67
CA GLN A 72 2.02 -9.81 12.92
C GLN A 72 3.25 -9.11 13.46
N GLY A 73 3.51 -7.89 12.98
CA GLY A 73 4.78 -7.22 13.14
C GLY A 73 4.74 -5.83 12.52
N TYR A 74 5.74 -5.01 12.82
CA TYR A 74 5.93 -3.74 12.13
C TYR A 74 7.35 -3.61 11.60
N ARG A 75 7.50 -2.97 10.44
CA ARG A 75 8.79 -2.65 9.83
C ARG A 75 8.95 -1.15 9.72
N GLU A 76 10.05 -0.64 10.25
CA GLU A 76 10.40 0.77 10.11
C GLU A 76 11.22 1.00 8.83
N THR A 77 10.78 1.98 8.02
CA THR A 77 11.51 2.49 6.85
C THR A 77 11.90 3.95 7.06
N SER A 78 12.70 4.52 6.17
CA SER A 78 13.12 5.93 6.26
C SER A 78 11.95 6.91 6.33
N GLY A 79 10.87 6.64 5.57
CA GLY A 79 9.70 7.53 5.49
C GLY A 79 8.43 7.04 6.20
N HIS A 80 8.35 5.76 6.59
CA HIS A 80 7.09 5.14 7.02
C HIS A 80 7.30 4.04 8.07
N PHE A 81 6.30 3.80 8.93
CA PHE A 81 6.15 2.54 9.64
C PHE A 81 5.13 1.68 8.90
N VAL A 82 5.50 0.45 8.58
CA VAL A 82 4.67 -0.50 7.83
C VAL A 82 4.21 -1.57 8.79
N LEU A 83 2.89 -1.72 8.95
CA LEU A 83 2.29 -2.74 9.80
C LEU A 83 1.91 -3.95 8.97
N LEU A 84 2.47 -5.11 9.32
CA LEU A 84 2.26 -6.36 8.64
C LEU A 84 1.03 -7.05 9.20
N SER A 85 0.18 -7.58 8.32
CA SER A 85 -0.96 -8.40 8.75
C SER A 85 -0.46 -9.74 9.27
N ARG A 86 -1.25 -10.35 10.16
CA ARG A 86 -1.08 -11.77 10.52
C ARG A 86 -1.74 -12.72 9.53
N ASP A 87 -2.61 -12.22 8.65
CA ASP A 87 -3.23 -13.01 7.59
C ASP A 87 -2.21 -13.30 6.46
N PRO A 88 -1.97 -14.58 6.11
CA PRO A 88 -1.05 -14.94 5.01
C PRO A 88 -1.45 -14.37 3.65
N ASN A 89 -2.72 -13.99 3.45
CA ASN A 89 -3.21 -13.41 2.20
C ASN A 89 -2.97 -11.90 2.10
N ILE A 90 -2.63 -11.23 3.21
CA ILE A 90 -2.51 -9.77 3.26
C ILE A 90 -1.10 -9.42 3.73
N MET A 91 -0.27 -8.88 2.85
CA MET A 91 1.12 -8.58 3.21
C MET A 91 1.27 -7.35 4.12
N CYS A 92 0.45 -6.32 3.89
CA CYS A 92 0.52 -5.02 4.57
C CYS A 92 -0.88 -4.58 4.95
N LEU A 93 -1.10 -4.30 6.23
CA LEU A 93 -2.40 -3.86 6.73
C LEU A 93 -2.49 -2.33 6.78
N ASP A 94 -1.40 -1.67 7.21
CA ASP A 94 -1.41 -0.23 7.39
C ASP A 94 -0.01 0.39 7.19
N VAL A 95 0.02 1.64 6.74
CA VAL A 95 1.26 2.41 6.51
C VAL A 95 1.12 3.76 7.18
N LEU A 96 1.94 3.99 8.20
CA LEU A 96 1.97 5.24 8.97
C LEU A 96 3.09 6.13 8.42
N PRO A 97 2.77 7.23 7.71
CA PRO A 97 3.77 8.13 7.16
C PRO A 97 4.39 9.00 8.26
N LYS A 98 5.72 9.05 8.32
CA LYS A 98 6.44 9.86 9.32
C LYS A 98 6.23 11.35 9.13
N ARG A 99 5.94 11.79 7.90
CA ARG A 99 5.57 13.19 7.57
C ARG A 99 4.28 13.66 8.25
N GLY A 100 3.47 12.76 8.78
CA GLY A 100 2.27 13.11 9.54
C GLY A 100 2.57 13.50 10.99
N ALA A 101 3.77 13.19 11.50
CA ALA A 101 4.19 13.59 12.84
C ALA A 101 4.69 15.05 12.81
N HIS A 102 4.30 15.82 13.82
CA HIS A 102 4.67 17.23 13.96
C HIS A 102 6.13 17.39 14.38
N ASP A 103 6.69 16.44 15.13
CA ASP A 103 8.08 16.47 15.60
C ASP A 103 8.68 15.07 15.78
N ALA A 104 9.99 15.02 16.07
CA ALA A 104 10.71 13.78 16.32
C ALA A 104 10.29 13.07 17.63
N ARG A 105 9.68 13.79 18.58
CA ARG A 105 9.25 13.23 19.86
C ARG A 105 7.95 12.45 19.70
N GLU A 106 7.04 12.92 18.86
CA GLU A 106 5.83 12.21 18.46
C GLU A 106 6.19 10.93 17.72
N LEU A 107 7.21 10.98 16.87
CA LEU A 107 7.76 9.81 16.20
C LEU A 107 8.31 8.77 17.20
N GLU A 108 9.02 9.23 18.22
CA GLU A 108 9.57 8.35 19.28
C GLU A 108 8.46 7.74 20.13
N ARG A 109 7.42 8.51 20.49
CA ARG A 109 6.23 8.00 21.19
C ARG A 109 5.50 6.96 20.36
N LEU A 110 5.33 7.21 19.06
CA LEU A 110 4.72 6.25 18.15
C LEU A 110 5.53 4.96 18.10
N ARG A 111 6.86 5.06 17.96
CA ARG A 111 7.75 3.89 17.98
C ARG A 111 7.62 3.11 19.29
N ALA A 112 7.62 3.80 20.43
CA ALA A 112 7.47 3.17 21.75
C ALA A 112 6.15 2.39 21.89
N ILE A 113 5.04 2.92 21.38
CA ILE A 113 3.76 2.20 21.40
C ILE A 113 3.82 0.97 20.47
N LEU A 114 4.37 1.12 19.27
CA LEU A 114 4.51 0.00 18.33
C LEU A 114 5.38 -1.12 18.92
N ASP A 115 6.53 -0.78 19.49
CA ASP A 115 7.44 -1.73 20.16
C ASP A 115 6.77 -2.45 21.34
N GLN A 116 5.85 -1.81 22.03
CA GLN A 116 5.15 -2.41 23.16
C GLN A 116 4.11 -3.46 22.73
N TYR A 117 3.41 -3.25 21.61
CA TYR A 117 2.27 -4.07 21.23
C TYR A 117 2.52 -4.99 20.03
N THR A 118 3.62 -4.82 19.32
CA THR A 118 3.89 -5.55 18.08
C THR A 118 5.40 -5.74 17.89
N PRO A 119 5.88 -6.93 17.49
CA PRO A 119 7.30 -7.15 17.28
C PRO A 119 7.81 -6.37 16.06
N ARG A 120 9.04 -5.86 16.15
CA ARG A 120 9.75 -5.25 15.03
C ARG A 120 10.33 -6.33 14.11
N VAL A 121 10.11 -6.22 12.80
CA VAL A 121 10.52 -7.18 11.75
C VAL A 121 11.39 -6.54 10.68
#